data_AF-A0A2P6FF74-F1
#
_entry.id   AF-A0A2P6FF74-F1
#
_cell.length_a   1.000
_cell.length_b   1.000
_cell.length_c   1.000
_cell.angle_alpha   90.00
_cell.angle_beta   90.00
_cell.angle_gamma   90.00
#
_symmetry.space_group_name_H-M   'P 1'
#
loop_
_entity.id
_entity.type
_entity.pdbx_description
1 polymer ?
#
loop_
_entity_poly.entity_id
_entity_poly.type
_entity_poly.pdbx_seq_one_letter_code
_entity_poly.pdbx_strand_id
1 'polypeptide(L)' 'MQEVYCKTAYDASVKYFGPNKTLSFCRPGYIGTQRFSEKWSGDSYSNFTELKIHLNAGLSLGMSGEMA' A
#
# COMPACT_ATOMS: atom_id res chain seq x y z
N MET A 1 -10.49 2.87 10.21
CA MET A 1 -9.52 2.17 11.08
C MET A 1 -8.20 1.92 10.35
N GLN A 2 -8.24 1.52 9.09
CA GLN A 2 -7.09 1.22 8.23
C GLN A 2 -6.25 2.47 7.92
N GLU A 3 -6.88 3.63 7.74
CA GLU A 3 -6.17 4.91 7.51
C GLU A 3 -5.33 5.32 8.73
N VAL A 4 -5.92 5.31 9.93
CA VAL A 4 -5.19 5.53 11.20
C VAL A 4 -4.03 4.55 11.38
N TYR A 5 -4.20 3.28 11.01
CA TYR A 5 -3.13 2.29 11.05
C TYR A 5 -1.95 2.66 10.13
N CYS A 6 -2.23 2.96 8.85
CA CYS A 6 -1.18 3.32 7.88
C CYS A 6 -0.49 4.62 8.29
N LYS A 7 -1.25 5.61 8.75
CA LYS A 7 -0.74 6.90 9.23
C LYS A 7 0.18 6.72 10.43
N THR A 8 -0.17 5.88 11.39
CA THR A 8 0.64 5.66 12.60
C THR A 8 2.00 5.04 12.24
N ALA A 9 2.01 4.05 11.35
CA ALA A 9 3.25 3.43 10.89
C ALA A 9 4.13 4.42 10.11
N TYR A 10 3.52 5.25 9.27
CA TYR A 10 4.21 6.32 8.54
C TYR A 10 4.82 7.37 9.48
N ASP A 11 4.01 7.93 10.40
CA ASP A 11 4.44 8.97 11.34
C ASP A 11 5.59 8.47 12.23
N ALA A 12 5.53 7.22 12.68
CA ALA A 12 6.63 6.59 13.41
C ALA A 12 7.89 6.52 12.54
N SER A 13 7.77 6.04 11.31
CA SER A 13 8.91 5.92 10.39
C SER A 13 9.56 7.27 10.12
N VAL A 14 8.77 8.32 9.85
CA VAL A 14 9.28 9.68 9.61
C VAL A 14 9.97 10.24 10.85
N LYS A 15 9.44 9.97 12.04
CA LYS A 15 10.05 10.40 13.31
C LYS A 15 11.44 9.80 13.53
N TYR A 16 11.64 8.53 13.19
CA TYR A 16 12.92 7.83 13.46
C TYR A 16 13.94 8.00 12.33
N PHE A 17 13.50 7.92 11.08
CA PHE A 17 14.40 7.91 9.92
C PHE A 17 14.50 9.26 9.23
N GLY A 18 13.56 10.17 9.48
CA GLY A 18 13.44 11.46 8.80
C GLY A 18 12.56 11.38 7.54
N PRO A 19 12.13 12.54 7.02
CA PRO A 19 11.30 12.59 5.81
C PRO A 19 12.05 12.03 4.60
N ASN A 20 11.32 11.40 3.67
CA ASN A 20 11.85 10.81 2.43
C ASN A 20 12.87 9.68 2.60
N LYS A 21 13.04 9.16 3.83
CA LYS A 21 13.88 7.99 4.12
C LYS A 21 13.06 6.77 4.55
N THR A 22 11.76 6.82 4.30
CA THR A 22 10.79 5.85 4.78
C THR A 22 10.09 5.21 3.60
N LEU A 23 10.14 3.88 3.54
CA LEU A 23 9.34 3.09 2.62
C LEU A 23 8.54 2.10 3.47
N SER A 24 7.22 2.15 3.38
CA SER A 24 6.32 1.25 4.09
C SER A 24 5.32 0.67 3.11
N PHE A 25 5.09 -0.64 3.19
CA PHE A 25 4.07 -1.33 2.41
C PHE A 25 2.92 -1.76 3.31
N CYS A 26 1.70 -1.61 2.81
CA CYS A 26 0.50 -2.09 3.48
C CYS A 26 -0.44 -2.80 2.50
N ARG A 27 -1.09 -3.86 2.99
CA ARG A 27 -2.18 -4.54 2.29
C ARG A 27 -3.52 -3.80 2.38
N PRO A 28 -3.98 -3.33 3.56
CA PRO A 28 -5.29 -2.70 3.66
C PRO A 28 -5.30 -1.29 3.05
N GLY A 29 -6.45 -0.88 2.52
CA GLY A 29 -6.69 0.45 1.97
C GLY A 29 -7.95 1.09 2.52
N TYR A 30 -7.95 2.42 2.56
CA TYR A 30 -9.12 3.27 2.84
C TYR A 30 -8.89 4.64 2.22
N ILE A 31 -9.93 5.45 2.05
CA ILE A 31 -9.78 6.82 1.54
C ILE A 31 -8.75 7.57 2.40
N GLY A 32 -7.69 8.09 1.75
CA GLY A 32 -6.60 8.82 2.39
C GLY A 32 -5.33 8.00 2.62
N THR A 33 -5.36 6.67 2.48
CA THR A 33 -4.17 5.83 2.68
C THR A 33 -3.06 6.07 1.66
N GLN A 34 -3.41 6.59 0.48
CA GLN A 34 -2.48 6.87 -0.63
C GLN A 34 -1.37 7.89 -0.30
N ARG A 35 -1.42 8.49 0.89
CA ARG A 35 -0.43 9.47 1.35
C ARG A 35 0.65 8.87 2.27
N PHE A 36 0.43 7.66 2.77
CA PHE A 36 1.19 7.14 3.93
C PHE A 36 2.01 5.90 3.62
N SER A 37 1.57 5.04 2.71
CA SER A 37 2.24 3.76 2.48
C SER A 37 1.91 3.22 1.10
N GLU A 38 2.94 2.64 0.48
CA GLU A 38 2.83 1.87 -0.75
C GLU A 38 1.97 0.63 -0.55
N LYS A 39 1.45 0.07 -1.65
CA LYS A 39 0.49 -1.02 -1.62
C LYS A 39 1.08 -2.32 -2.13
N TRP A 40 0.75 -3.41 -1.44
CA TRP A 40 0.99 -4.76 -1.90
C TRP A 40 -0.32 -5.55 -1.90
N SER A 41 -0.49 -6.37 -2.92
CA SER A 41 -1.76 -7.00 -3.31
C SER A 41 -2.22 -8.15 -2.42
N GLY A 42 -1.37 -8.64 -1.51
CA GLY A 42 -1.72 -9.72 -0.59
C GLY A 42 -1.11 -11.07 -0.96
N ASP A 43 -1.38 -12.04 -0.10
CA ASP A 43 -0.89 -13.41 -0.22
C ASP A 43 -1.42 -14.08 -1.50
N SER A 44 -0.58 -14.93 -2.09
CA SER A 44 -0.84 -15.53 -3.39
C SER A 44 -0.19 -16.89 -3.56
N TYR A 45 -0.73 -17.69 -4.48
CA TYR A 45 -0.03 -18.83 -5.06
C TYR A 45 0.81 -18.42 -6.27
N SER A 46 1.87 -19.19 -6.55
CA SER A 46 2.78 -18.96 -7.68
C SER A 46 2.27 -19.62 -8.97
N ASN A 47 1.17 -19.10 -9.52
CA ASN A 47 0.62 -19.56 -10.79
C ASN A 47 0.07 -18.40 -11.64
N PHE A 48 -0.18 -18.64 -12.93
CA PHE A 48 -0.61 -17.60 -13.87
C PHE A 48 -2.00 -17.04 -13.61
N THR A 49 -2.90 -17.83 -13.03
CA THR A 49 -4.24 -17.36 -12.66
C THR A 49 -4.15 -16.29 -11.58
N GLU A 50 -3.34 -16.54 -10.55
CA GLU A 50 -3.11 -15.55 -9.49
C GLU A 50 -2.38 -14.32 -10.01
N LEU A 51 -1.37 -14.49 -10.87
CA LEU A 51 -0.68 -13.34 -11.49
C LEU A 51 -1.67 -12.40 -12.20
N LYS A 52 -2.63 -12.94 -12.94
CA LYS A 52 -3.69 -12.15 -13.59
C LYS A 52 -4.54 -11.38 -12.56
N ILE A 53 -4.85 -11.99 -11.42
CA ILE A 53 -5.61 -11.33 -10.35
C ILE A 53 -4.83 -10.14 -9.78
N HIS A 54 -3.54 -10.31 -9.50
CA HIS A 54 -2.67 -9.24 -8.99
C HIS A 54 -2.53 -8.07 -9.97
N LEU A 55 -2.43 -8.35 -11.28
CA LEU A 55 -2.40 -7.31 -12.30
C LEU A 55 -3.68 -6.48 -12.30
N ASN A 56 -4.85 -7.13 -12.22
CA ASN A 56 -6.13 -6.43 -12.15
C ASN A 56 -6.28 -5.64 -10.85
N ALA A 57 -5.83 -6.20 -9.72
CA ALA A 57 -5.86 -5.52 -8.43
C ALA A 57 -4.99 -4.24 -8.47
N GLY A 58 -3.78 -4.32 -9.00
CA GLY A 58 -2.87 -3.18 -9.17
C GLY A 58 -3.48 -2.08 -10.04
N LEU A 59 -4.02 -2.42 -11.21
CA LEU A 59 -4.67 -1.45 -12.11
C LEU A 59 -5.89 -0.79 -11.47
N SER A 60 -6.74 -1.58 -10.79
CA SER A 60 -7.94 -1.06 -10.11
C SER A 60 -7.57 -0.09 -8.99
N LEU A 61 -6.51 -0.42 -8.24
CA LEU A 61 -5.99 0.41 -7.17
C LEU A 61 -5.37 1.71 -7.70
N GLY A 62 -4.61 1.64 -8.80
CA GLY A 62 -4.05 2.79 -9.50
C GLY A 62 -5.12 3.77 -9.97
N MET A 63 -6.21 3.26 -10.57
CA MET A 63 -7.37 4.09 -10.95
C MET A 63 -8.13 4.67 -9.75
N SER A 64 -7.90 4.15 -8.54
CA SER A 64 -8.50 4.66 -7.30
C SER A 64 -7.64 5.72 -6.59
N GLY A 65 -6.55 6.17 -7.21
CA GLY A 65 -5.72 7.30 -6.73
C GLY A 65 -4.48 6.91 -5.92
N GLU A 66 -4.18 5.62 -5.81
CA GLU A 66 -2.88 5.13 -5.31
C GLU A 66 -1.89 5.19 -6.48
N MET A 67 -1.10 6.27 -6.58
CA MET A 67 -0.08 6.39 -7.63
C MET A 67 1.13 5.54 -7.25
N ALA A 68 1.49 4.61 -8.14
CA ALA A 68 2.73 3.84 -8.08
C ALA A 68 3.93 4.66 -8.59
#